data_AF-A0A2E1ATI5-F1
#
_entry.id   AF-A0A2E1ATI5-F1
#
_cell.length_a   1.000
_cell.length_b   1.000
_cell.length_c   1.000
_cell.angle_alpha   90.00
_cell.angle_beta   90.00
_cell.angle_gamma   90.00
#
_symmetry.space_group_name_H-M   'P 1'
#
loop_
_entity.id
_entity.type
_entity.pdbx_description
1 polymer ?
#
loop_
_entity_poly.entity_id
_entity_poly.type
_entity_poly.pdbx_seq_one_letter_code
_entity_poly.pdbx_strand_id
1 'polypeptide(L)'
;MLFFSCASENQQKGLGLVSDLYGAKTSYTKGFKINNGKKATIFTVKVGQSKALDTLPWPTASSNIALMIYENFSDEERENFTNIAVEKDEKEEDRRETQYFELGRLADAMEQANVFKKFSDYLMKENYEAIVDDVDSRYKNAQTLPNLKAYMNGLIAKHGKITGYNRMEYGILTPNSGGDKLFKYLGYLKFSDQSIWPYSVTASMDLSNKDILGYRLD
;
A
#
# COMPACT_ATOMS: atom_id res chain seq x y z
N MET A 1 5.99 7.10 34.33
CA MET A 1 7.19 6.35 33.91
C MET A 1 7.17 6.28 32.38
N LEU A 2 7.90 7.19 31.72
CA LEU A 2 8.05 7.19 30.26
C LEU A 2 9.08 6.12 29.89
N PHE A 3 8.63 4.95 29.44
CA PHE A 3 9.50 4.00 28.77
C PHE A 3 9.84 4.58 27.39
N PHE A 4 10.93 5.35 27.31
CA PHE A 4 11.58 5.67 26.03
C PHE A 4 12.21 4.38 25.46
N SER A 5 11.37 3.46 25.01
CA SER A 5 11.79 2.37 24.15
C SER A 5 12.09 3.00 22.78
N CYS A 6 13.37 3.04 22.42
CA CYS A 6 13.78 3.30 21.04
C CYS A 6 12.97 2.42 20.06
N ALA A 7 12.79 2.89 18.83
CA ALA A 7 12.21 2.08 17.77
C ALA A 7 13.09 0.85 17.58
N SER A 8 12.46 -0.31 17.42
CA SER A 8 13.16 -1.52 17.00
C SER A 8 13.78 -1.32 15.62
N GLU A 9 14.68 -2.22 15.20
CA GLU A 9 15.23 -2.21 13.84
C GLU A 9 14.13 -2.31 12.77
N ASN A 10 13.10 -3.10 13.03
CA ASN A 10 11.93 -3.28 12.17
C ASN A 10 11.09 -2.00 12.02
N GLN A 11 10.81 -1.33 13.14
CA GLN A 11 10.14 -0.03 13.17
C GLN A 11 10.97 1.02 12.43
N GLN A 12 12.29 1.06 12.66
CA GLN A 12 13.19 1.97 11.96
C GLN A 12 13.24 1.71 10.45
N LYS A 13 13.29 0.44 10.04
CA LYS A 13 13.22 0.04 8.64
C LYS A 13 11.92 0.49 7.97
N GLY A 14 10.78 0.27 8.61
CA GLY A 14 9.48 0.75 8.12
C GLY A 14 9.45 2.28 7.95
N LEU A 15 9.94 3.02 8.95
CA LEU A 15 10.05 4.49 8.90
C LEU A 15 11.00 4.96 7.79
N GLY A 16 12.10 4.23 7.56
CA GLY A 16 13.06 4.48 6.48
C GLY A 16 12.42 4.31 5.10
N LEU A 17 11.69 3.20 4.88
CA LEU A 17 10.99 2.96 3.62
C LEU A 17 9.93 4.02 3.32
N VAL A 18 9.22 4.50 4.34
CA VAL A 18 8.28 5.63 4.19
C VAL A 18 9.02 6.91 3.79
N SER A 19 10.15 7.19 4.45
CA SER A 19 11.01 8.34 4.13
C SER A 19 11.52 8.27 2.69
N ASP A 20 11.98 7.10 2.25
CA ASP A 20 12.52 6.90 0.91
C ASP A 20 11.45 7.02 -0.17
N LEU A 21 10.27 6.43 0.05
CA LEU A 21 9.18 6.45 -0.92
C LEU A 21 8.62 7.86 -1.12
N TYR A 22 8.39 8.59 -0.03
CA TYR A 22 7.74 9.90 -0.08
C TYR A 22 8.72 11.06 -0.04
N GLY A 23 10.01 10.84 0.18
CA GLY A 23 10.98 11.94 0.38
C GLY A 23 10.63 12.81 1.59
N ALA A 24 10.11 12.20 2.66
CA ALA A 24 9.63 12.88 3.86
C ALA A 24 10.47 12.50 5.08
N LYS A 25 10.71 13.46 6.00
CA LYS A 25 11.29 13.10 7.31
C LYS A 25 10.27 12.30 8.11
N THR A 26 10.69 11.21 8.71
CA THR A 26 9.84 10.38 9.56
C THR A 26 10.32 10.38 11.00
N SER A 27 9.37 10.34 11.94
CA SER A 27 9.63 10.08 13.34
C SER A 27 8.49 9.27 13.94
N TYR A 28 8.57 8.87 15.21
CA TYR A 28 7.55 8.05 15.83
C TYR A 28 7.33 8.40 17.30
N THR A 29 6.15 8.04 17.80
CA THR A 29 5.86 7.98 19.23
C THR A 29 5.07 6.72 19.55
N LYS A 30 5.37 6.08 20.69
CA LYS A 30 4.59 4.95 21.22
C LYS A 30 3.67 5.47 22.32
N GLY A 31 2.42 5.05 22.32
CA GLY A 31 1.44 5.52 23.29
C GLY A 31 0.29 4.56 23.51
N PHE A 32 -0.68 4.98 24.31
CA PHE A 32 -1.94 4.27 24.47
C PHE A 32 -3.08 5.26 24.62
N LYS A 33 -4.28 4.84 24.22
CA LYS A 33 -5.54 5.54 24.50
C LYS A 33 -6.45 4.61 25.29
N ILE A 34 -7.19 5.14 26.25
CA ILE A 34 -8.21 4.40 26.97
C ILE A 34 -9.55 5.02 26.61
N ASN A 35 -10.47 4.21 26.08
CA ASN A 35 -11.84 4.62 25.81
C ASN A 35 -12.81 3.54 26.28
N ASN A 36 -13.81 3.91 27.09
CA ASN A 36 -14.78 2.98 27.70
C ASN A 36 -14.14 1.71 28.31
N GLY A 37 -13.03 1.89 29.05
CA GLY A 37 -12.30 0.78 29.69
C GLY A 37 -11.46 -0.10 28.77
N LYS A 38 -11.50 0.11 27.44
CA LYS A 38 -10.63 -0.58 26.48
C LYS A 38 -9.36 0.23 26.24
N LYS A 39 -8.20 -0.40 26.44
CA LYS A 39 -6.88 0.17 26.14
C LYS A 39 -6.50 -0.16 24.70
N ALA A 40 -6.24 0.87 23.90
CA ALA A 40 -5.60 0.76 22.60
C ALA A 40 -4.13 1.13 22.74
N THR A 41 -3.21 0.26 22.30
CA THR A 41 -1.78 0.55 22.21
C THR A 41 -1.44 1.02 20.79
N ILE A 42 -0.76 2.15 20.68
CA ILE A 42 -0.64 2.89 19.42
C ILE A 42 0.82 3.14 19.08
N PHE A 43 1.23 2.73 17.88
CA PHE A 43 2.46 3.20 17.25
C PHE A 43 2.10 4.36 16.31
N THR A 44 2.53 5.57 16.63
CA THR A 44 2.26 6.76 15.82
C THR A 44 3.47 7.06 14.95
N VAL A 45 3.24 7.14 13.65
CA VAL A 45 4.21 7.55 12.62
C VAL A 45 3.93 9.01 12.32
N LYS A 46 4.95 9.85 12.48
CA LYS A 46 4.88 11.28 12.16
C LYS A 46 5.64 11.53 10.89
N VAL A 47 5.00 12.22 9.96
CA VAL A 47 5.52 12.41 8.60
C VAL A 47 5.61 13.90 8.33
N GLY A 48 6.83 14.35 8.11
CA GLY A 48 7.14 15.74 7.77
C GLY A 48 6.68 16.12 6.37
N GLN A 49 6.88 17.39 6.03
CA GLN A 49 6.52 17.94 4.74
C GLN A 49 7.22 17.22 3.59
N SER A 50 6.46 16.94 2.53
CA SER A 50 6.96 16.37 1.29
C SER A 50 6.10 16.82 0.12
N LYS A 51 6.75 17.17 -1.00
CA LYS A 51 6.06 17.46 -2.25
C LYS A 51 5.19 16.30 -2.73
N ALA A 52 5.63 15.06 -2.53
CA ALA A 52 4.87 13.88 -2.93
C ALA A 52 3.58 13.74 -2.11
N LEU A 53 3.65 14.00 -0.80
CA LEU A 53 2.48 13.94 0.09
C LEU A 53 1.50 15.11 -0.10
N ASP A 54 1.94 16.19 -0.72
CA ASP A 54 1.07 17.33 -1.03
C ASP A 54 0.26 17.12 -2.32
N THR A 55 0.66 16.16 -3.16
CA THR A 55 -0.08 15.80 -4.38
C THR A 55 -1.07 14.64 -4.18
N LEU A 56 -1.07 14.01 -3.02
CA LEU A 56 -1.87 12.82 -2.72
C LEU A 56 -2.99 13.14 -1.71
N PRO A 57 -4.20 12.58 -1.88
CA PRO A 57 -5.22 12.64 -0.84
C PRO A 57 -4.72 12.00 0.46
N TRP A 58 -4.80 12.73 1.58
CA TRP A 58 -4.23 12.26 2.84
C TRP A 58 -4.77 10.91 3.33
N PRO A 59 -6.09 10.61 3.25
CA PRO A 59 -6.60 9.29 3.64
C PRO A 59 -5.93 8.12 2.90
N THR A 60 -5.50 8.36 1.66
CA THR A 60 -4.87 7.36 0.80
C THR A 60 -3.36 7.22 1.06
N ALA A 61 -2.67 8.34 1.30
CA ALA A 61 -1.25 8.31 1.66
C ALA A 61 -1.05 7.71 3.06
N SER A 62 -1.85 8.15 4.04
CA SER A 62 -1.77 7.68 5.42
C SER A 62 -2.07 6.19 5.57
N SER A 63 -3.02 5.66 4.80
CA SER A 63 -3.33 4.22 4.79
C SER A 63 -2.17 3.38 4.23
N ASN A 64 -1.51 3.84 3.17
CA ASN A 64 -0.33 3.14 2.64
C ASN A 64 0.85 3.20 3.61
N ILE A 65 1.08 4.35 4.24
CA ILE A 65 2.11 4.50 5.28
C ILE A 65 1.85 3.53 6.43
N ALA A 66 0.61 3.44 6.92
CA ALA A 66 0.25 2.50 7.96
C ALA A 66 0.51 1.03 7.53
N LEU A 67 0.18 0.68 6.30
CA LEU A 67 0.41 -0.66 5.75
C LEU A 67 1.90 -0.98 5.60
N MET A 68 2.73 -0.03 5.13
CA MET A 68 4.19 -0.18 5.04
C MET A 68 4.84 -0.40 6.42
N ILE A 69 4.33 0.28 7.45
CA ILE A 69 4.81 0.12 8.82
C ILE A 69 4.41 -1.25 9.36
N TYR A 70 3.15 -1.65 9.18
CA TYR A 70 2.66 -2.98 9.56
C TYR A 70 3.44 -4.12 8.89
N GLU A 71 3.75 -3.98 7.61
CA GLU A 71 4.51 -4.94 6.81
C GLU A 71 5.90 -5.20 7.42
N ASN A 72 6.51 -4.18 8.03
CA ASN A 72 7.82 -4.28 8.64
C ASN A 72 7.81 -4.65 10.12
N PHE A 73 6.67 -4.60 10.81
CA PHE A 73 6.57 -5.07 12.20
C PHE A 73 6.95 -6.56 12.32
N SER A 74 7.66 -6.92 13.39
CA SER A 74 7.77 -8.33 13.80
C SER A 74 6.42 -8.86 14.29
N ASP A 75 6.32 -10.18 14.42
CA ASP A 75 5.12 -10.80 14.99
C ASP A 75 4.87 -10.33 16.43
N GLU A 76 5.92 -10.20 17.25
CA GLU A 76 5.83 -9.61 18.58
C GLU A 76 5.28 -8.17 18.56
N GLU A 77 5.69 -7.36 17.59
CA GLU A 77 5.19 -5.98 17.46
C GLU A 77 3.73 -5.95 17.01
N ARG A 78 3.32 -6.88 16.15
CA ARG A 78 1.92 -7.04 15.71
C ARG A 78 1.01 -7.47 16.86
N GLU A 79 1.54 -8.20 17.84
CA GLU A 79 0.80 -8.59 19.06
C GLU A 79 0.72 -7.45 20.08
N ASN A 80 1.73 -6.57 20.14
CA ASN A 80 1.84 -5.53 21.16
C ASN A 80 1.09 -4.22 20.84
N PHE A 81 0.82 -3.93 19.57
CA PHE A 81 0.06 -2.76 19.13
C PHE A 81 -1.36 -3.13 18.70
N THR A 82 -2.34 -2.28 19.00
CA THR A 82 -3.70 -2.41 18.46
C THR A 82 -3.92 -1.51 17.25
N ASN A 83 -3.17 -0.40 17.18
CA ASN A 83 -3.30 0.57 16.10
C ASN A 83 -1.94 1.11 15.62
N ILE A 84 -1.91 1.44 14.33
CA ILE A 84 -0.94 2.38 13.77
C ILE A 84 -1.66 3.70 13.52
N ALA A 85 -1.12 4.80 14.03
CA ALA A 85 -1.59 6.14 13.73
C ALA A 85 -0.60 6.80 12.77
N VAL A 86 -1.10 7.56 11.81
CA VAL A 86 -0.26 8.34 10.89
C VAL A 86 -0.65 9.81 11.01
N GLU A 87 0.32 10.63 11.38
CA GLU A 87 0.19 12.07 11.61
C GLU A 87 1.00 12.83 10.56
N LYS A 88 0.33 13.72 9.82
CA LYS A 88 1.01 14.68 8.93
C LYS A 88 1.40 15.90 9.76
N ASP A 89 2.69 16.23 9.78
CA ASP A 89 3.17 17.49 10.35
C ASP A 89 2.83 18.63 9.36
N GLU A 90 1.84 19.46 9.69
CA GLU A 90 1.54 20.67 8.94
C GLU A 90 2.38 21.87 9.41
N LYS A 91 2.48 22.90 8.56
CA LYS A 91 3.25 24.14 8.79
C LYS A 91 2.68 24.98 9.95
N GLU A 92 1.42 24.75 10.32
CA GLU A 92 0.73 25.41 11.43
C GLU A 92 0.46 24.36 12.52
N GLU A 93 0.87 24.63 13.76
CA GLU A 93 0.86 23.68 14.89
C GLU A 93 -0.52 23.08 15.22
N ASP A 94 -1.61 23.72 14.77
CA ASP A 94 -3.00 23.38 15.11
C ASP A 94 -3.75 22.52 14.06
N ARG A 95 -3.11 22.14 12.95
CA ARG A 95 -3.76 21.30 11.91
C ARG A 95 -3.08 19.94 11.73
N ARG A 96 -2.94 19.19 12.82
CA ARG A 96 -2.48 17.80 12.74
C ARG A 96 -3.62 16.91 12.26
N GLU A 97 -3.52 16.43 11.03
CA GLU A 97 -4.44 15.41 10.53
C GLU A 97 -3.91 14.02 10.89
N THR A 98 -4.45 13.43 11.96
CA THR A 98 -4.11 12.07 12.41
C THR A 98 -5.15 11.06 11.95
N GLN A 99 -4.72 10.04 11.20
CA GLN A 99 -5.56 8.90 10.80
C GLN A 99 -5.16 7.66 11.62
N TYR A 100 -6.14 6.90 12.09
CA TYR A 100 -5.95 5.70 12.92
C TYR A 100 -6.35 4.44 12.17
N PHE A 101 -5.46 3.45 12.15
CA PHE A 101 -5.63 2.19 11.45
C PHE A 101 -5.53 1.04 12.44
N GLU A 102 -6.55 0.19 12.50
CA GLU A 102 -6.56 -1.02 13.33
C GLU A 102 -5.66 -2.08 12.71
N LEU A 103 -4.82 -2.74 13.53
CA LEU A 103 -3.89 -3.76 13.03
C LEU A 103 -4.61 -4.92 12.33
N GLY A 104 -5.79 -5.34 12.82
CA GLY A 104 -6.58 -6.39 12.16
C GLY A 104 -6.93 -6.03 10.71
N ARG A 105 -7.39 -4.81 10.45
CA ARG A 105 -7.67 -4.35 9.08
C ARG A 105 -6.42 -4.22 8.22
N LEU A 106 -5.29 -3.84 8.82
CA LEU A 106 -4.01 -3.81 8.12
C LEU A 106 -3.51 -5.22 7.81
N ALA A 107 -3.78 -6.20 8.67
CA ALA A 107 -3.48 -7.61 8.43
C ALA A 107 -4.24 -8.13 7.21
N ASP A 108 -5.56 -7.92 7.18
CA ASP A 108 -6.42 -8.30 6.05
C ASP A 108 -5.94 -7.65 4.73
N ALA A 109 -5.64 -6.35 4.78
CA ALA A 109 -5.13 -5.61 3.64
C ALA A 109 -3.73 -6.08 3.22
N MET A 110 -2.88 -6.49 4.16
CA MET A 110 -1.53 -6.98 3.84
C MET A 110 -1.58 -8.37 3.23
N GLU A 111 -2.48 -9.24 3.71
CA GLU A 111 -2.69 -10.56 3.14
C GLU A 111 -3.10 -10.45 1.66
N GLN A 112 -3.98 -9.50 1.35
CA GLN A 112 -4.43 -9.23 -0.02
C GLN A 112 -3.46 -8.38 -0.85
N ALA A 113 -2.50 -7.70 -0.23
CA ALA A 113 -1.41 -7.03 -0.95
C ALA A 113 -0.51 -8.03 -1.71
N ASN A 114 -0.56 -9.33 -1.37
CA ASN A 114 0.10 -10.37 -2.14
C ASN A 114 -0.46 -10.50 -3.56
N VAL A 115 -1.74 -10.19 -3.80
CA VAL A 115 -2.32 -10.17 -5.15
C VAL A 115 -1.65 -9.07 -5.99
N PHE A 116 -1.47 -7.88 -5.41
CA PHE A 116 -0.70 -6.81 -6.05
C PHE A 116 0.73 -7.27 -6.33
N LYS A 117 1.44 -7.79 -5.32
CA LYS A 117 2.84 -8.25 -5.48
C LYS A 117 2.98 -9.31 -6.58
N LYS A 118 2.07 -10.29 -6.62
CA LYS A 118 2.06 -11.37 -7.62
C LYS A 118 1.86 -10.81 -9.02
N PHE A 119 0.88 -9.91 -9.20
CA PHE A 119 0.65 -9.22 -10.46
C PHE A 119 1.89 -8.43 -10.92
N SER A 120 2.51 -7.66 -10.01
CA SER A 120 3.71 -6.87 -10.29
C SER A 120 4.90 -7.73 -10.67
N ASP A 121 5.09 -8.86 -9.98
CA ASP A 121 6.15 -9.83 -10.28
C ASP A 121 5.95 -10.46 -11.67
N TYR A 122 4.70 -10.74 -12.07
CA TYR A 122 4.41 -11.24 -13.40
C TYR A 122 4.63 -10.22 -14.50
N LEU A 123 4.27 -8.95 -14.27
CA LEU A 123 4.61 -7.88 -15.21
C LEU A 123 6.13 -7.77 -15.39
N MET A 124 6.89 -7.78 -14.29
CA MET A 124 8.36 -7.68 -14.33
C MET A 124 9.01 -8.88 -15.04
N LYS A 125 8.42 -10.07 -14.94
CA LYS A 125 8.87 -11.31 -15.60
C LYS A 125 8.30 -11.50 -17.01
N GLU A 126 7.51 -10.55 -17.50
CA GLU A 126 6.79 -10.62 -18.78
C GLU A 126 5.88 -11.87 -18.88
N ASN A 127 5.38 -12.39 -17.75
CA ASN A 127 4.53 -13.58 -17.69
C ASN A 127 3.04 -13.18 -17.69
N TYR A 128 2.57 -12.69 -18.84
CA TYR A 128 1.22 -12.15 -19.00
C TYR A 128 0.14 -13.24 -18.93
N GLU A 129 0.47 -14.47 -19.33
CA GLU A 129 -0.39 -15.64 -19.21
C GLU A 129 -0.77 -15.87 -17.75
N ALA A 130 0.20 -15.88 -16.84
CA ALA A 130 -0.08 -16.09 -15.41
C ALA A 130 -0.95 -14.97 -14.80
N ILE A 131 -0.81 -13.73 -15.28
CA ILE A 131 -1.73 -12.64 -14.90
C ILE A 131 -3.15 -12.99 -15.32
N VAL A 132 -3.34 -13.38 -16.58
CA VAL A 132 -4.68 -13.68 -17.10
C VAL A 132 -5.26 -14.93 -16.45
N ASP A 133 -4.46 -15.93 -16.09
CA ASP A 133 -4.89 -17.12 -15.36
C ASP A 133 -5.38 -16.78 -13.95
N ASP A 134 -4.76 -15.81 -13.28
CA ASP A 134 -5.13 -15.35 -11.94
C ASP A 134 -6.27 -14.32 -11.89
N VAL A 135 -6.63 -13.70 -13.02
CA VAL A 135 -7.80 -12.82 -13.06
C VAL A 135 -9.06 -13.62 -12.70
N ASP A 136 -10.05 -13.01 -12.06
CA ASP A 136 -11.32 -13.70 -11.83
C ASP A 136 -12.00 -13.99 -13.17
N SER A 137 -12.46 -15.23 -13.37
CA SER A 137 -13.05 -15.71 -14.62
C SER A 137 -14.16 -14.81 -15.18
N ARG A 138 -14.91 -14.11 -14.32
CA ARG A 138 -15.99 -13.19 -14.70
C ARG A 138 -15.49 -11.97 -15.49
N TYR A 139 -14.21 -11.63 -15.38
CA TYR A 139 -13.61 -10.47 -16.03
C TYR A 139 -12.68 -10.82 -17.20
N LYS A 140 -12.55 -12.11 -17.54
CA LYS A 140 -11.74 -12.57 -18.67
C LYS A 140 -12.56 -12.61 -19.95
N ASN A 141 -11.90 -12.28 -21.06
CA ASN A 141 -12.39 -12.56 -22.40
C ASN A 141 -11.22 -12.89 -23.33
N ALA A 142 -11.52 -13.30 -24.57
CA ALA A 142 -10.51 -13.68 -25.55
C ALA A 142 -9.49 -12.58 -25.89
N GLN A 143 -9.79 -11.31 -25.57
CA GLN A 143 -8.91 -10.16 -25.81
C GLN A 143 -8.10 -9.75 -24.58
N THR A 144 -8.35 -10.31 -23.38
CA THR A 144 -7.61 -9.94 -22.17
C THR A 144 -6.10 -10.14 -22.33
N LEU A 145 -5.66 -11.32 -22.77
CA LEU A 145 -4.24 -11.61 -22.98
C LEU A 145 -3.63 -10.82 -24.16
N PRO A 146 -4.23 -10.80 -25.38
CA PRO A 146 -3.72 -10.01 -26.49
C PRO A 146 -3.57 -8.53 -26.16
N ASN A 147 -4.56 -7.91 -25.50
CA ASN A 147 -4.52 -6.50 -25.15
C ASN A 147 -3.43 -6.21 -24.12
N LEU A 148 -3.30 -7.05 -23.09
CA LEU A 148 -2.24 -6.91 -22.08
C LEU A 148 -0.85 -6.99 -22.72
N LYS A 149 -0.62 -8.00 -23.56
CA LYS A 149 0.65 -8.18 -24.29
C LYS A 149 0.96 -6.98 -25.18
N ALA A 150 0.00 -6.55 -26.00
CA ALA A 150 0.18 -5.44 -26.92
C ALA A 150 0.52 -4.14 -26.17
N TYR A 151 -0.22 -3.85 -25.09
CA TYR A 151 0.01 -2.66 -24.27
C TYR A 151 1.40 -2.68 -23.62
N MET A 152 1.76 -3.78 -22.94
CA MET A 152 3.05 -3.87 -22.25
C MET A 152 4.23 -3.90 -23.22
N ASN A 153 4.10 -4.55 -24.37
CA ASN A 153 5.13 -4.51 -25.41
C ASN A 153 5.34 -3.08 -25.94
N GLY A 154 4.27 -2.29 -26.06
CA GLY A 154 4.36 -0.88 -26.43
C GLY A 154 5.13 -0.06 -25.40
N LEU A 155 4.87 -0.26 -24.11
CA LEU A 155 5.63 0.38 -23.03
C LEU A 155 7.10 -0.06 -23.04
N ILE A 156 7.37 -1.36 -23.19
CA ILE A 156 8.74 -1.89 -23.20
C ILE A 156 9.53 -1.39 -24.40
N ALA A 157 8.90 -1.30 -25.58
CA ALA A 157 9.54 -0.75 -26.78
C ALA A 157 9.89 0.73 -26.60
N LYS A 158 9.08 1.49 -25.87
CA LYS A 158 9.26 2.93 -25.64
C LYS A 158 10.24 3.26 -24.51
N HIS A 159 10.18 2.52 -23.41
CA HIS A 159 10.83 2.85 -22.14
C HIS A 159 11.91 1.82 -21.72
N GLY A 160 12.05 0.73 -22.45
CA GLY A 160 12.95 -0.39 -22.13
C GLY A 160 12.30 -1.39 -21.18
N LYS A 161 13.10 -2.25 -20.55
CA LYS A 161 12.57 -3.28 -19.64
C LYS A 161 12.15 -2.69 -18.30
N ILE A 162 11.19 -3.35 -17.64
CA ILE A 162 10.84 -3.09 -16.25
C ILE A 162 12.02 -3.50 -15.36
N THR A 163 12.42 -2.60 -14.47
CA THR A 163 13.54 -2.75 -13.53
C THR A 163 13.09 -2.85 -12.08
N GLY A 164 11.82 -2.56 -11.80
CA GLY A 164 11.22 -2.70 -10.48
C GLY A 164 9.81 -2.15 -10.41
N TYR A 165 9.21 -2.22 -9.22
CA TYR A 165 7.91 -1.65 -8.92
C TYR A 165 7.83 -1.26 -7.44
N ASN A 166 6.90 -0.37 -7.09
CA ASN A 166 6.55 -0.07 -5.71
C ASN A 166 5.05 0.18 -5.57
N ARG A 167 4.50 -0.17 -4.41
CA ARG A 167 3.15 0.26 -3.98
C ARG A 167 3.23 1.70 -3.47
N MET A 168 2.38 2.56 -3.99
CA MET A 168 2.25 3.96 -3.55
C MET A 168 1.01 4.21 -2.70
N GLU A 169 -0.06 3.46 -2.94
CA GLU A 169 -1.34 3.69 -2.29
C GLU A 169 -2.03 2.37 -1.97
N TYR A 170 -2.82 2.41 -0.90
CA TYR A 170 -3.77 1.39 -0.54
C TYR A 170 -5.09 2.06 -0.14
N GLY A 171 -6.22 1.51 -0.58
CA GLY A 171 -7.53 2.01 -0.19
C GLY A 171 -8.63 0.99 -0.40
N ILE A 172 -9.85 1.42 -0.11
CA ILE A 172 -11.06 0.64 -0.30
C ILE A 172 -11.83 1.21 -1.49
N LEU A 173 -12.01 0.40 -2.53
CA LEU A 173 -12.90 0.73 -3.63
C LEU A 173 -14.31 0.25 -3.29
N THR A 174 -15.28 1.15 -3.36
CA THR A 174 -16.71 0.80 -3.25
C THR A 174 -17.33 0.94 -4.64
N PRO A 175 -17.65 -0.17 -5.33
CA PRO A 175 -18.27 -0.10 -6.65
C PRO A 175 -19.63 0.59 -6.60
N ASN A 176 -19.90 1.51 -7.53
CA ASN A 176 -21.16 2.27 -7.58
C ASN A 176 -22.40 1.40 -7.84
N SER A 177 -22.22 0.17 -8.33
CA SER A 177 -23.28 -0.74 -8.78
C SER A 177 -23.72 -1.76 -7.73
N GLY A 178 -23.45 -1.52 -6.44
CA GLY A 178 -23.83 -2.45 -5.36
C GLY A 178 -22.98 -3.71 -5.29
N GLY A 179 -21.80 -3.71 -5.93
CA GLY A 179 -20.82 -4.78 -5.81
C GLY A 179 -20.07 -4.75 -4.47
N ASP A 180 -19.41 -5.85 -4.15
CA ASP A 180 -18.61 -5.96 -2.92
C ASP A 180 -17.50 -4.92 -2.89
N LYS A 181 -17.20 -4.44 -1.68
CA LYS A 181 -16.04 -3.57 -1.45
C LYS A 181 -14.77 -4.35 -1.75
N LEU A 182 -13.82 -3.70 -2.39
CA LEU A 182 -12.55 -4.29 -2.80
C LEU A 182 -11.39 -3.55 -2.15
N PHE A 183 -10.32 -4.27 -1.86
CA PHE A 183 -9.04 -3.61 -1.65
C PHE A 183 -8.51 -3.12 -2.99
N LYS A 184 -8.00 -1.88 -3.02
CA LYS A 184 -7.36 -1.28 -4.19
C LYS A 184 -5.94 -0.89 -3.82
N TYR A 185 -4.99 -1.34 -4.61
CA TYR A 185 -3.58 -0.99 -4.50
C TYR A 185 -3.18 -0.20 -5.74
N LEU A 186 -2.53 0.95 -5.55
CA LEU A 186 -1.87 1.70 -6.62
C LEU A 186 -0.37 1.51 -6.48
N GLY A 187 0.31 1.36 -7.60
CA GLY A 187 1.76 1.37 -7.65
C GLY A 187 2.27 2.00 -8.94
N TYR A 188 3.59 1.92 -9.11
CA TYR A 188 4.23 2.25 -10.38
C TYR A 188 5.26 1.20 -10.74
N LEU A 189 5.43 1.00 -12.04
CA LEU A 189 6.55 0.29 -12.63
C LEU A 189 7.69 1.28 -12.85
N LYS A 190 8.93 0.84 -12.69
CA LYS A 190 10.13 1.61 -13.05
C LYS A 190 10.77 0.98 -14.28
N PHE A 191 11.02 1.76 -15.31
CA PHE A 191 11.62 1.30 -16.55
C PHE A 191 13.12 1.61 -16.62
N SER A 192 13.79 0.99 -17.59
CA SER A 192 15.24 1.12 -17.79
C SER A 192 15.67 2.56 -18.08
N ASP A 193 14.84 3.31 -18.81
CA ASP A 193 15.00 4.75 -19.09
C ASP A 193 14.69 5.66 -17.88
N GLN A 194 14.47 5.08 -16.69
CA GLN A 194 14.04 5.74 -15.45
C GLN A 194 12.62 6.30 -15.47
N SER A 195 11.85 6.12 -16.54
CA SER A 195 10.44 6.47 -16.53
C SER A 195 9.66 5.61 -15.53
N ILE A 196 8.58 6.18 -15.00
CA ILE A 196 7.65 5.48 -14.13
C ILE A 196 6.29 5.40 -14.80
N TRP A 197 5.60 4.27 -14.58
CA TRP A 197 4.28 4.04 -15.15
C TRP A 197 3.29 3.58 -14.08
N PRO A 198 2.25 4.37 -13.78
CA PRO A 198 1.29 4.02 -12.74
C PRO A 198 0.39 2.85 -13.16
N TYR A 199 -0.03 2.08 -12.17
CA TYR A 199 -1.03 1.03 -12.34
C TYR A 199 -1.76 0.75 -11.04
N SER A 200 -2.94 0.15 -11.15
CA SER A 200 -3.71 -0.32 -10.00
C SER A 200 -4.13 -1.77 -10.14
N VAL A 201 -4.28 -2.43 -8.98
CA VAL A 201 -4.78 -3.80 -8.84
C VAL A 201 -5.85 -3.81 -7.75
N THR A 202 -6.95 -4.49 -7.98
CA THR A 202 -8.00 -4.70 -6.98
C THR A 202 -8.08 -6.16 -6.56
N ALA A 203 -8.22 -6.39 -5.26
CA ALA A 203 -8.34 -7.70 -4.63
C ALA A 203 -9.59 -7.78 -3.75
N SER A 204 -10.03 -9.00 -3.46
CA SER A 204 -11.21 -9.24 -2.64
C SER A 204 -11.01 -8.82 -1.18
N MET A 205 -12.08 -8.39 -0.51
CA MET A 205 -12.10 -8.34 0.95
C MET A 205 -12.38 -9.70 1.61
N ASP A 206 -12.89 -10.66 0.84
CA ASP A 206 -12.87 -12.07 1.25
C ASP A 206 -11.45 -12.59 1.11
N LEU A 207 -10.80 -12.85 2.25
CA LEU A 207 -9.42 -13.30 2.32
C LEU A 207 -9.21 -14.67 1.66
N SER A 208 -10.24 -15.48 1.48
CA SER A 208 -10.11 -16.76 0.77
C SER A 208 -9.94 -16.60 -0.75
N ASN A 209 -10.42 -15.49 -1.32
CA ASN A 209 -10.31 -15.21 -2.74
C ASN A 209 -8.98 -14.48 -3.03
N LYS A 210 -8.10 -15.15 -3.78
CA LYS A 210 -6.77 -14.64 -4.17
C LYS A 210 -6.69 -14.22 -5.65
N ASP A 211 -7.83 -14.16 -6.33
CA ASP A 211 -7.88 -13.76 -7.73
C ASP A 211 -7.67 -12.25 -7.89
N ILE A 212 -7.20 -11.86 -9.06
CA ILE A 212 -7.17 -10.45 -9.47
C ILE A 212 -8.58 -10.08 -9.92
N LEU A 213 -9.26 -9.25 -9.12
CA LEU A 213 -10.63 -8.81 -9.43
C LEU A 213 -10.68 -7.63 -10.41
N GLY A 214 -9.52 -7.04 -10.72
CA GLY A 214 -9.40 -5.95 -11.67
C GLY A 214 -8.01 -5.36 -11.65
N TYR A 215 -7.58 -4.81 -12.78
CA TYR A 215 -6.35 -4.03 -12.89
C TYR A 215 -6.50 -2.92 -13.92
N ARG A 216 -5.69 -1.87 -13.78
CA ARG A 216 -5.61 -0.76 -14.74
C ARG A 216 -4.15 -0.39 -14.93
N LEU A 217 -3.72 -0.26 -16.18
CA LEU A 217 -2.39 0.21 -16.56
C LEU A 217 -2.60 1.58 -17.21
N ASP A 218 -2.00 2.64 -16.65
CA ASP A 218 -2.43 4.03 -16.88
C ASP A 218 -1.39 4.85 -17.64
#